data_AF-A0A170ZUS6-F1
#
_entry.id   AF-A0A170ZUS6-F1
#
_cell.length_a   1.000
_cell.length_b   1.000
_cell.length_c   1.000
_cell.angle_alpha   90.00
_cell.angle_beta   90.00
_cell.angle_gamma   90.00
#
_symmetry.space_group_name_H-M   'P 1'
#
loop_
_entity.id
_entity.type
_entity.pdbx_description
1 polymer ?
#
loop_
_entity_poly.entity_id
_entity_poly.type
_entity_poly.pdbx_seq_one_letter_code
_entity_poly.pdbx_strand_id
1 'polypeptide(L)'
;KDALLYHGENWELMGRRWGKIEKDFCLKNNAFDISKIPDIYDCIKYDLQHNQHTLQFDNAEELYINSKYLADIVIPQEYGMTMNEKLMIGQGICTPLLKKIKADLQRNIEEAGEENVNRLNPRYSHGVSSPGRHVRTRLYFTSESHLHSLLTVLRYGGLTDNVKDEQWRRAMEYVSTVSEINYMSQIVILLYEDPTKDPSSEERFHVELHFSPGVNCCVQKNLPPGPGFRPHSRNDHPTNKGNHLSSESVSSADNSPGDSPGPSSPVVQRKET
;
A
#
# COMPACT_ATOMS: atom_id res chain seq x y z
N LYS A 1 29.21 16.26 19.24
CA LYS A 1 28.94 15.66 17.90
C LYS A 1 27.55 16.09 17.55
N ASP A 2 27.37 16.81 16.45
CA ASP A 2 26.03 17.19 15.99
C ASP A 2 25.22 15.90 15.82
N ALA A 3 24.08 15.80 16.49
CA ALA A 3 23.22 14.64 16.36
C ALA A 3 22.71 14.60 14.92
N LEU A 4 23.01 13.50 14.21
CA LEU A 4 22.51 13.26 12.86
C LEU A 4 21.09 12.71 12.97
N LEU A 5 20.17 13.30 12.20
CA LEU A 5 18.80 12.83 12.03
C LEU A 5 18.77 11.68 11.01
N TYR A 6 17.60 11.08 10.83
CA TYR A 6 17.43 9.96 9.91
C TYR A 6 17.91 10.28 8.49
N HIS A 7 18.48 9.28 7.82
CA HIS A 7 19.19 9.43 6.53
C HIS A 7 20.34 10.45 6.50
N GLY A 8 20.88 10.86 7.66
CA GLY A 8 21.99 11.81 7.73
C GLY A 8 21.58 13.26 7.50
N GLU A 9 20.28 13.58 7.61
CA GLU A 9 19.82 14.97 7.72
C GLU A 9 20.46 15.62 8.96
N ASN A 10 20.82 16.90 8.88
CA ASN A 10 21.34 17.66 10.01
C ASN A 10 20.27 18.62 10.56
N TRP A 11 20.50 19.16 11.76
CA TRP A 11 19.57 20.09 12.39
C TRP A 11 19.30 21.35 11.57
N GLU A 12 20.29 21.84 10.83
CA GLU A 12 20.12 23.01 9.97
C GLU A 12 19.15 22.74 8.81
N LEU A 13 19.26 21.56 8.19
CA LEU A 13 18.36 21.13 7.11
C LEU A 13 16.94 20.93 7.63
N MET A 14 16.77 20.30 8.79
CA MET A 14 15.45 20.18 9.43
C MET A 14 14.84 21.56 9.74
N GLY A 15 15.65 22.48 10.28
CA GLY A 15 15.22 23.86 10.54
C GLY A 15 14.83 24.60 9.26
N ARG A 16 15.57 24.41 8.15
CA ARG A 16 15.22 24.97 6.84
C ARG A 16 13.94 24.37 6.26
N ARG A 17 13.71 23.06 6.44
CA ARG A 17 12.50 22.35 6.00
C ARG A 17 11.27 22.91 6.71
N TRP A 18 11.28 22.94 8.04
CA TRP A 18 10.19 23.51 8.83
C TRP A 18 10.00 25.00 8.61
N GLY A 19 11.08 25.79 8.54
CA GLY A 19 10.99 27.23 8.28
C GLY A 19 10.45 27.57 6.89
N LYS A 20 10.68 26.71 5.89
CA LYS A 20 10.05 26.84 4.57
C LYS A 20 8.55 26.57 4.65
N ILE A 21 8.14 25.49 5.32
CA ILE A 21 6.72 25.13 5.49
C ILE A 21 5.97 26.25 6.22
N GLU A 22 6.54 26.78 7.30
CA GLU A 22 5.95 27.90 8.04
C GLU A 22 5.73 29.12 7.13
N LYS A 23 6.75 29.50 6.36
CA LYS A 23 6.70 30.65 5.44
C LYS A 23 5.68 30.46 4.32
N ASP A 24 5.56 29.24 3.79
CA ASP A 24 4.66 28.91 2.70
C ASP A 24 3.21 28.78 3.19
N PHE A 25 3.00 28.30 4.43
CA PHE A 25 1.69 28.16 5.05
C PHE A 25 1.13 29.49 5.57
N CYS A 26 1.94 30.30 6.25
CA CYS A 26 1.54 31.57 6.86
C CYS A 26 1.75 32.74 5.87
N LEU A 27 0.67 33.22 5.27
CA LEU A 27 0.70 34.34 4.34
C LEU A 27 0.85 35.68 5.07
N LYS A 28 1.41 36.69 4.39
CA LYS A 28 1.71 38.03 4.96
C LYS A 28 0.51 38.80 5.51
N ASN A 29 -0.71 38.36 5.20
CA ASN A 29 -1.98 38.96 5.60
C ASN A 29 -2.67 38.21 6.75
N ASN A 30 -1.95 37.38 7.51
CA ASN A 30 -2.52 36.46 8.52
C ASN A 30 -3.55 35.47 7.95
N ALA A 31 -3.49 35.19 6.65
CA ALA A 31 -4.23 34.08 6.03
C ALA A 31 -3.33 32.84 5.95
N PHE A 32 -3.95 31.68 5.79
CA PHE A 32 -3.26 30.40 5.67
C PHE A 32 -3.46 29.78 4.30
N ASP A 33 -2.39 29.27 3.69
CA ASP A 33 -2.46 28.49 2.45
C ASP A 33 -2.73 27.02 2.77
N ILE A 34 -3.99 26.60 2.63
CA ILE A 34 -4.43 25.23 2.91
C ILE A 34 -3.76 24.19 2.02
N SER A 35 -3.17 24.58 0.88
CA SER A 35 -2.43 23.65 0.01
C SER A 35 -1.14 23.12 0.65
N LYS A 36 -0.71 23.70 1.78
CA LYS A 36 0.46 23.25 2.55
C LYS A 36 0.14 22.25 3.66
N ILE A 37 -1.13 21.95 3.89
CA ILE A 37 -1.55 20.97 4.89
C ILE A 37 -0.94 19.58 4.65
N PRO A 38 -0.92 19.03 3.42
CA PRO A 38 -0.26 17.75 3.15
C PRO A 38 1.22 17.78 3.48
N ASP A 39 1.93 18.85 3.10
CA ASP A 39 3.35 19.04 3.40
C ASP A 39 3.60 19.06 4.92
N ILE A 40 2.76 19.77 5.70
CA ILE A 40 2.86 19.82 7.17
C ILE A 40 2.66 18.42 7.76
N TYR A 41 1.61 17.72 7.32
CA TYR A 41 1.25 16.39 7.80
C TYR A 41 2.38 15.37 7.53
N ASP A 42 2.88 15.31 6.31
CA ASP A 42 3.97 14.40 5.94
C ASP A 42 5.26 14.71 6.72
N CYS A 43 5.55 16.00 6.90
CA CYS A 43 6.73 16.48 7.60
C CYS A 43 6.71 16.07 9.09
N ILE A 44 5.61 16.30 9.81
CA ILE A 44 5.51 15.88 11.23
C ILE A 44 5.42 14.37 11.37
N LYS A 45 4.72 13.68 10.46
CA LYS A 45 4.65 12.21 10.44
C LYS A 45 6.05 11.60 10.27
N TYR A 46 6.83 12.11 9.33
CA TYR A 46 8.21 11.67 9.10
C TYR A 46 9.08 11.87 10.35
N ASP A 47 9.01 13.04 10.97
CA ASP A 47 9.81 13.35 12.15
C ASP A 47 9.40 12.52 13.37
N LEU A 48 8.10 12.26 13.56
CA LEU A 48 7.61 11.35 14.61
C LEU A 48 8.05 9.89 14.37
N GLN A 49 8.11 9.44 13.13
CA GLN A 49 8.52 8.07 12.83
C GLN A 49 10.02 7.84 13.00
N HIS A 50 10.83 8.80 12.56
CA HIS A 50 12.27 8.56 12.39
C HIS A 50 13.13 9.38 13.35
N ASN A 51 12.65 10.56 13.76
CA ASN A 51 13.41 11.54 14.51
C ASN A 51 12.89 11.76 15.94
N GLN A 52 11.83 11.09 16.38
CA GLN A 52 11.16 11.34 17.67
C GLN A 52 12.12 11.31 18.88
N HIS A 53 13.04 10.35 18.90
CA HIS A 53 14.06 10.21 19.97
C HIS A 53 14.97 11.45 20.09
N THR A 54 15.14 12.18 19.00
CA THR A 54 15.99 13.36 18.88
C THR A 54 15.19 14.67 18.92
N LEU A 55 14.00 14.71 18.33
CA LEU A 55 13.14 15.90 18.23
C LEU A 55 12.71 16.40 19.63
N GLN A 56 12.31 15.48 20.52
CA GLN A 56 11.86 15.76 21.89
C GLN A 56 10.93 16.99 22.02
N PHE A 57 10.07 17.19 21.01
CA PHE A 57 9.13 18.30 20.97
C PHE A 57 7.78 17.85 21.56
N ASP A 58 7.41 18.43 22.70
CA ASP A 58 6.24 18.00 23.48
C ASP A 58 4.92 18.13 22.69
N ASN A 59 4.78 19.13 21.82
CA ASN A 59 3.58 19.32 21.01
C ASN A 59 3.62 18.60 19.65
N ALA A 60 4.62 17.73 19.39
CA ALA A 60 4.73 17.03 18.11
C ALA A 60 3.51 16.14 17.82
N GLU A 61 3.01 15.45 18.85
CA GLU A 61 1.82 14.59 18.73
C GLU A 61 0.55 15.42 18.45
N GLU A 62 0.38 16.54 19.14
CA GLU A 62 -0.74 17.46 18.91
C GLU A 62 -0.71 18.04 17.49
N LEU A 63 0.47 18.47 17.01
CA LEU A 63 0.66 18.95 15.65
C LEU A 63 0.32 17.87 14.62
N TYR A 64 0.75 16.63 14.86
CA TYR A 64 0.39 15.48 14.01
C TYR A 64 -1.12 15.24 13.97
N ILE A 65 -1.78 15.20 15.12
CA ILE A 65 -3.23 14.95 15.20
C ILE A 65 -4.00 16.05 14.45
N ASN A 66 -3.66 17.31 14.69
CA ASN A 66 -4.34 18.44 14.06
C ASN A 66 -4.09 18.49 12.54
N SER A 67 -2.84 18.33 12.11
CA SER A 67 -2.51 18.27 10.69
C SER A 67 -3.16 17.07 10.00
N LYS A 68 -3.26 15.92 10.67
CA LYS A 68 -3.95 14.74 10.14
C LYS A 68 -5.42 15.00 9.87
N TYR A 69 -6.16 15.56 10.82
CA TYR A 69 -7.59 15.84 10.61
C TYR A 69 -7.83 16.78 9.43
N LEU A 70 -6.94 17.74 9.22
CA LEU A 70 -7.00 18.62 8.06
C LEU A 70 -6.60 17.88 6.77
N ALA A 71 -5.55 17.07 6.80
CA ALA A 71 -5.05 16.31 5.67
C ALA A 71 -6.06 15.27 5.16
N ASP A 72 -6.76 14.58 6.05
CA ASP A 72 -7.82 13.61 5.71
C ASP A 72 -8.97 14.27 4.90
N ILE A 73 -9.11 15.60 4.97
CA ILE A 73 -10.07 16.38 4.18
C ILE A 73 -9.42 16.96 2.93
N VAL A 74 -8.21 17.51 3.03
CA VAL A 74 -7.55 18.25 1.94
C VAL A 74 -6.98 17.31 0.88
N ILE A 75 -6.24 16.27 1.27
CA ILE A 75 -5.53 15.37 0.33
C ILE A 75 -6.50 14.71 -0.66
N PRO A 76 -7.66 14.15 -0.26
CA PRO A 76 -8.58 13.54 -1.22
C PRO A 76 -9.16 14.51 -2.26
N GLN A 77 -9.10 15.81 -1.99
CA GLN A 77 -9.63 16.87 -2.85
C GLN A 77 -8.58 17.41 -3.82
N GLU A 78 -7.29 17.18 -3.57
CA GLU A 78 -6.23 17.45 -4.56
C GLU A 78 -6.41 16.62 -5.83
N TYR A 79 -7.08 15.46 -5.69
CA TYR A 79 -7.43 14.58 -6.81
C TYR A 79 -8.80 14.91 -7.42
N GLY A 80 -9.41 16.05 -7.09
CA GLY A 80 -10.67 16.55 -7.66
C GLY A 80 -11.76 16.76 -6.60
N MET A 81 -12.64 17.75 -6.78
CA MET A 81 -13.71 18.07 -5.83
C MET A 81 -14.99 17.31 -6.15
N THR A 82 -15.28 17.14 -7.45
CA THR A 82 -16.44 16.41 -7.95
C THR A 82 -16.05 15.04 -8.49
N MET A 83 -17.02 14.11 -8.58
CA MET A 83 -16.77 12.79 -9.16
C MET A 83 -16.21 12.85 -10.59
N ASN A 84 -16.67 13.81 -11.39
CA ASN A 84 -16.22 13.98 -12.77
C ASN A 84 -14.76 14.49 -12.83
N GLU A 85 -14.40 15.47 -12.01
CA GLU A 85 -13.02 15.94 -11.89
C GLU A 85 -12.10 14.82 -11.40
N LYS A 86 -12.53 14.07 -10.39
CA LYS A 86 -11.81 12.90 -9.87
C LYS A 86 -11.51 11.88 -10.97
N LEU A 87 -12.52 11.55 -11.77
CA LEU A 87 -12.34 10.66 -12.91
C LEU A 87 -11.41 11.23 -13.98
N MET A 88 -11.54 12.51 -14.32
CA MET A 88 -10.67 13.15 -15.32
C MET A 88 -9.20 13.15 -14.90
N ILE A 89 -8.92 13.56 -13.65
CA ILE A 89 -7.56 13.55 -13.08
C ILE A 89 -7.03 12.13 -13.02
N GLY A 90 -7.82 11.20 -12.49
CA GLY A 90 -7.47 9.78 -12.38
C GLY A 90 -7.16 9.15 -13.74
N GLN A 91 -7.97 9.42 -14.76
CA GLN A 91 -7.72 8.97 -16.13
C GLN A 91 -6.43 9.59 -16.70
N GLY A 92 -6.20 10.88 -16.49
CA GLY A 92 -4.99 11.56 -16.95
C GLY A 92 -3.71 10.91 -16.42
N ILE A 93 -3.69 10.59 -15.13
CA ILE A 93 -2.53 9.97 -14.45
C ILE A 93 -2.42 8.48 -14.80
N CYS A 94 -3.52 7.73 -14.73
CA CYS A 94 -3.47 6.26 -14.79
C CYS A 94 -3.56 5.67 -16.20
N THR A 95 -3.95 6.42 -17.23
CA THR A 95 -4.10 5.86 -18.59
C THR A 95 -2.86 5.11 -19.09
N PRO A 96 -1.62 5.63 -18.94
CA PRO A 96 -0.42 4.90 -19.36
C PRO A 96 -0.25 3.58 -18.61
N LEU A 97 -0.44 3.60 -17.28
CA LEU A 97 -0.33 2.40 -16.43
C LEU A 97 -1.41 1.37 -16.78
N LEU A 98 -2.66 1.80 -16.95
CA LEU A 98 -3.78 0.93 -17.32
C LEU A 98 -3.57 0.31 -18.71
N LYS A 99 -3.10 1.09 -19.70
CA LYS A 99 -2.72 0.55 -21.02
C LYS A 99 -1.61 -0.49 -20.89
N LYS A 100 -0.62 -0.24 -20.02
CA LYS A 100 0.47 -1.17 -19.78
C LYS A 100 -0.01 -2.46 -19.11
N ILE A 101 -0.82 -2.37 -18.06
CA ILE A 101 -1.44 -3.52 -17.38
C ILE A 101 -2.28 -4.33 -18.38
N LYS A 102 -3.14 -3.67 -19.16
CA LYS A 102 -3.95 -4.33 -20.21
C LYS A 102 -3.06 -5.10 -21.20
N ALA A 103 -2.06 -4.44 -21.76
CA ALA A 103 -1.16 -5.07 -22.72
C ALA A 103 -0.36 -6.22 -22.09
N ASP A 104 -0.02 -6.10 -20.82
CA ASP A 104 0.70 -7.13 -20.07
C ASP A 104 -0.18 -8.36 -19.78
N LEU A 105 -1.47 -8.15 -19.46
CA LEU A 105 -2.46 -9.22 -19.30
C LEU A 105 -2.77 -9.91 -20.64
N GLN A 106 -3.01 -9.15 -21.71
CA GLN A 106 -3.30 -9.70 -23.06
C GLN A 106 -2.16 -10.58 -23.57
N ARG A 107 -0.90 -10.17 -23.37
CA ARG A 107 0.27 -10.97 -23.77
C ARG A 107 0.46 -12.26 -22.94
N ASN A 108 -0.21 -12.42 -21.80
CA ASN A 108 -0.24 -13.73 -21.13
C ASN A 108 -1.22 -14.71 -21.80
N ILE A 109 -2.20 -14.20 -22.55
CA ILE A 109 -3.21 -15.00 -23.27
C ILE A 109 -2.73 -15.36 -24.68
N GLU A 110 -2.04 -14.43 -25.35
CA GLU A 110 -1.49 -14.62 -26.68
C GLU A 110 -0.18 -15.45 -26.62
N GLU A 111 -0.27 -16.77 -26.80
CA GLU A 111 0.92 -17.60 -26.99
C GLU A 111 1.59 -17.33 -28.35
N ALA A 112 2.92 -17.10 -28.31
CA ALA A 112 3.87 -17.27 -29.41
C ALA A 112 3.96 -16.19 -30.53
N GLY A 113 4.03 -14.91 -30.18
CA GLY A 113 4.70 -13.90 -31.02
C GLY A 113 6.20 -13.76 -30.65
N GLU A 114 7.09 -13.53 -31.62
CA GLU A 114 8.57 -13.49 -31.51
C GLU A 114 9.18 -12.41 -30.59
N GLU A 115 8.43 -11.75 -29.70
CA GLU A 115 8.91 -10.55 -29.01
C GLU A 115 9.41 -10.76 -27.56
N ASN A 116 10.66 -10.35 -27.35
CA ASN A 116 11.46 -10.43 -26.11
C ASN A 116 10.95 -9.60 -24.91
N VAL A 117 9.84 -8.88 -25.00
CA VAL A 117 9.47 -7.85 -23.99
C VAL A 117 8.95 -8.45 -22.67
N ASN A 118 8.50 -9.71 -22.69
CA ASN A 118 7.99 -10.43 -21.52
C ASN A 118 8.93 -11.55 -21.05
N ARG A 119 10.15 -11.61 -21.57
CA ARG A 119 11.19 -12.55 -21.13
C ARG A 119 12.06 -11.86 -20.08
N LEU A 120 12.61 -12.65 -19.17
CA LEU A 120 13.64 -12.17 -18.26
C LEU A 120 14.75 -11.49 -19.08
N ASN A 121 15.16 -10.30 -18.66
CA ASN A 121 16.27 -9.61 -19.32
C ASN A 121 17.49 -10.55 -19.33
N PRO A 122 18.09 -10.83 -20.50
CA PRO A 122 19.21 -11.77 -20.61
C PRO A 122 20.40 -11.44 -19.71
N ARG A 123 20.60 -10.18 -19.32
CA ARG A 123 21.66 -9.77 -18.38
C ARG A 123 21.39 -10.19 -16.94
N TYR A 124 20.13 -10.36 -16.56
CA TYR A 124 19.70 -10.71 -15.21
C TYR A 124 19.17 -12.15 -15.12
N SER A 125 19.27 -12.93 -16.19
CA SER A 125 18.81 -14.32 -16.23
C SER A 125 19.83 -15.32 -15.68
N HIS A 126 21.07 -14.88 -15.44
CA HIS A 126 22.11 -15.71 -14.81
C HIS A 126 21.67 -16.13 -13.40
N GLY A 127 21.54 -17.44 -13.18
CA GLY A 127 21.12 -18.01 -11.89
C GLY A 127 19.61 -18.21 -11.72
N VAL A 128 18.79 -17.86 -12.72
CA VAL A 128 17.35 -18.16 -12.69
C VAL A 128 17.12 -19.58 -13.18
N SER A 129 16.40 -20.41 -12.41
CA SER A 129 16.19 -21.83 -12.70
C SER A 129 15.49 -22.11 -14.04
N SER A 130 14.70 -21.17 -14.56
CA SER A 130 13.99 -21.31 -15.84
C SER A 130 13.97 -20.01 -16.66
N PRO A 131 15.08 -19.64 -17.33
CA PRO A 131 15.23 -18.37 -18.05
C PRO A 131 14.26 -18.16 -19.22
N GLY A 132 13.77 -19.26 -19.83
CA GLY A 132 12.87 -19.24 -20.97
C GLY A 132 11.38 -19.15 -20.62
N ARG A 133 11.02 -19.12 -19.33
CA ARG A 133 9.63 -19.16 -18.86
C ARG A 133 8.95 -17.80 -19.00
N HIS A 134 7.67 -17.80 -19.37
CA HIS A 134 6.86 -16.60 -19.44
C HIS A 134 6.77 -15.92 -18.07
N VAL A 135 6.96 -14.60 -18.01
CA VAL A 135 6.83 -13.82 -16.77
C VAL A 135 5.35 -13.68 -16.41
N ARG A 136 4.92 -14.39 -15.37
CA ARG A 136 3.54 -14.41 -14.86
C ARG A 136 3.24 -13.35 -13.80
N THR A 137 4.26 -12.73 -13.24
CA THR A 137 4.14 -11.72 -12.19
C THR A 137 4.84 -10.45 -12.60
N ARG A 138 4.17 -9.31 -12.44
CA ARG A 138 4.74 -7.99 -12.67
C ARG A 138 4.53 -7.11 -11.46
N LEU A 139 5.58 -6.40 -11.09
CA LEU A 139 5.56 -5.46 -9.99
C LEU A 139 5.73 -4.06 -10.59
N TYR A 140 4.76 -3.20 -10.32
CA TYR A 140 4.82 -1.78 -10.67
C TYR A 140 5.07 -1.01 -9.38
N PHE A 141 6.20 -0.32 -9.31
CA PHE A 141 6.49 0.61 -8.23
C PHE A 141 6.05 1.99 -8.67
N THR A 142 5.22 2.63 -7.86
CA THR A 142 4.61 3.91 -8.19
C THR A 142 4.44 4.76 -6.94
N SER A 143 4.07 6.03 -7.12
CA SER A 143 3.82 6.95 -6.01
C SER A 143 2.42 6.76 -5.44
N GLU A 144 2.21 7.26 -4.24
CA GLU A 144 0.90 7.38 -3.59
C GLU A 144 -0.15 8.03 -4.51
N SER A 145 0.23 9.12 -5.19
CA SER A 145 -0.65 9.84 -6.11
C SER A 145 -1.17 8.99 -7.27
N HIS A 146 -0.39 8.03 -7.75
CA HIS A 146 -0.84 7.08 -8.76
C HIS A 146 -1.82 6.04 -8.18
N LEU A 147 -1.62 5.61 -6.94
CA LEU A 147 -2.54 4.69 -6.27
C LEU A 147 -3.90 5.36 -5.99
N HIS A 148 -3.92 6.61 -5.51
CA HIS A 148 -5.15 7.39 -5.34
C HIS A 148 -5.92 7.54 -6.65
N SER A 149 -5.20 7.89 -7.71
CA SER A 149 -5.76 8.01 -9.06
C SER A 149 -6.31 6.68 -9.57
N LEU A 150 -5.59 5.57 -9.34
CA LEU A 150 -6.00 4.25 -9.79
C LEU A 150 -7.24 3.76 -9.05
N LEU A 151 -7.29 3.91 -7.73
CA LEU A 151 -8.49 3.57 -6.93
C LEU A 151 -9.70 4.39 -7.36
N THR A 152 -9.50 5.67 -7.69
CA THR A 152 -10.56 6.54 -8.22
C THR A 152 -11.12 5.99 -9.53
N VAL A 153 -10.25 5.62 -10.47
CA VAL A 153 -10.66 5.01 -11.75
C VAL A 153 -11.34 3.66 -11.53
N LEU A 154 -10.83 2.82 -10.63
CA LEU A 154 -11.47 1.54 -10.31
C LEU A 154 -12.87 1.74 -9.73
N ARG A 155 -13.02 2.69 -8.81
CA ARG A 155 -14.29 2.95 -8.09
C ARG A 155 -15.36 3.59 -8.96
N TYR A 156 -14.99 4.58 -9.78
CA TYR A 156 -15.95 5.40 -10.52
C TYR A 156 -15.92 5.14 -12.03
N GLY A 157 -14.96 4.37 -12.55
CA GLY A 157 -14.79 4.11 -13.98
C GLY A 157 -15.77 3.11 -14.58
N GLY A 158 -16.74 2.63 -13.80
CA GLY A 158 -17.80 1.74 -14.29
C GLY A 158 -17.33 0.32 -14.62
N LEU A 159 -16.33 -0.19 -13.89
CA LEU A 159 -15.80 -1.54 -14.12
C LEU A 159 -16.85 -2.63 -13.81
N THR A 160 -17.70 -2.41 -12.80
CA THR A 160 -18.74 -3.35 -12.40
C THR A 160 -20.02 -2.60 -12.02
N ASP A 161 -21.15 -3.32 -11.99
CA ASP A 161 -22.43 -2.79 -11.53
C ASP A 161 -22.55 -2.94 -10.01
N ASN A 162 -22.37 -1.82 -9.29
CA ASN A 162 -22.42 -1.73 -7.82
C ASN A 162 -23.72 -2.28 -7.22
N VAL A 163 -24.82 -2.35 -7.97
CA VAL A 163 -26.13 -2.81 -7.49
C VAL A 163 -26.23 -4.32 -7.54
N LYS A 164 -25.56 -4.96 -8.49
CA LYS A 164 -25.65 -6.41 -8.73
C LYS A 164 -24.55 -7.20 -8.02
N ASP A 165 -23.39 -6.59 -7.81
CA ASP A 165 -22.24 -7.24 -7.20
C ASP A 165 -22.06 -6.82 -5.72
N GLU A 166 -22.59 -7.65 -4.83
CA GLU A 166 -22.48 -7.50 -3.39
C GLU A 166 -21.04 -7.53 -2.87
N GLN A 167 -20.16 -8.30 -3.52
CA GLN A 167 -18.74 -8.37 -3.13
C GLN A 167 -18.03 -7.07 -3.51
N TRP A 168 -18.26 -6.58 -4.72
CA TRP A 168 -17.73 -5.30 -5.17
C TRP A 168 -18.21 -4.14 -4.31
N ARG A 169 -19.50 -4.11 -3.96
CA ARG A 169 -20.06 -3.07 -3.07
C ARG A 169 -19.33 -3.04 -1.71
N ARG A 170 -19.14 -4.20 -1.08
CA ARG A 170 -18.39 -4.32 0.18
C ARG A 170 -16.93 -3.91 0.04
N ALA A 171 -16.29 -4.24 -1.08
CA ALA A 171 -14.91 -3.81 -1.36
C ALA A 171 -14.82 -2.29 -1.50
N MET A 172 -15.75 -1.65 -2.23
CA MET A 172 -15.79 -0.19 -2.39
C MET A 172 -16.13 0.53 -1.08
N GLU A 173 -16.96 -0.07 -0.22
CA GLU A 173 -17.22 0.43 1.13
C GLU A 173 -15.94 0.41 1.96
N TYR A 174 -15.20 -0.72 1.99
CA TYR A 174 -13.90 -0.79 2.65
C TYR A 174 -12.92 0.26 2.13
N VAL A 175 -12.75 0.38 0.81
CA VAL A 175 -11.88 1.41 0.20
C VAL A 175 -12.30 2.82 0.63
N SER A 176 -13.60 3.08 0.82
CA SER A 176 -14.09 4.37 1.29
C SER A 176 -13.79 4.67 2.76
N THR A 177 -13.55 3.65 3.58
CA THR A 177 -13.12 3.81 4.99
C THR A 177 -11.63 4.04 5.14
N VAL A 178 -10.85 3.78 4.09
CA VAL A 178 -9.40 4.02 4.09
C VAL A 178 -9.16 5.51 3.88
N SER A 179 -8.74 6.18 4.95
CA SER A 179 -8.40 7.61 4.93
C SER A 179 -7.08 7.90 4.24
N GLU A 180 -6.17 6.91 4.16
CA GLU A 180 -4.77 7.14 3.80
C GLU A 180 -4.13 5.92 3.12
N ILE A 181 -3.25 6.20 2.15
CA ILE A 181 -2.42 5.21 1.46
C ILE A 181 -1.01 5.27 2.06
N ASN A 182 -0.67 4.30 2.91
CA ASN A 182 0.61 4.27 3.62
C ASN A 182 1.73 3.57 2.82
N TYR A 183 2.93 3.56 3.40
CA TYR A 183 4.06 2.81 2.87
C TYR A 183 3.69 1.35 2.58
N MET A 184 4.18 0.84 1.45
CA MET A 184 3.89 -0.51 0.96
C MET A 184 2.40 -0.80 0.69
N SER A 185 1.60 0.24 0.45
CA SER A 185 0.25 0.07 -0.11
C SER A 185 0.33 -0.71 -1.43
N GLN A 186 -0.63 -1.60 -1.65
CA GLN A 186 -0.62 -2.49 -2.80
C GLN A 186 -2.03 -2.69 -3.36
N ILE A 187 -2.10 -2.70 -4.69
CA ILE A 187 -3.24 -3.19 -5.46
C ILE A 187 -2.73 -4.40 -6.23
N VAL A 188 -3.35 -5.56 -6.00
CA VAL A 188 -3.01 -6.81 -6.67
C VAL A 188 -4.12 -7.17 -7.62
N ILE A 189 -3.77 -7.34 -8.90
CA ILE A 189 -4.67 -7.79 -9.96
C ILE A 189 -4.27 -9.23 -10.29
N LEU A 190 -5.15 -10.19 -9.99
CA LEU A 190 -4.94 -11.59 -10.33
C LEU A 190 -5.86 -11.95 -11.49
N LEU A 191 -5.30 -12.58 -12.50
CA LEU A 191 -6.04 -13.15 -13.63
C LEU A 191 -5.94 -14.66 -13.56
N TYR A 192 -7.09 -15.32 -13.52
CA TYR A 192 -7.22 -16.76 -13.57
C TYR A 192 -7.86 -17.16 -14.89
N GLU A 193 -7.48 -18.33 -15.38
CA GLU A 193 -8.00 -18.92 -16.60
C GLU A 193 -8.49 -20.34 -16.31
N ASP A 194 -9.71 -20.65 -16.74
CA ASP A 194 -10.24 -22.01 -16.77
C ASP A 194 -10.05 -22.59 -18.19
N PRO A 195 -9.05 -23.47 -18.40
CA PRO A 195 -8.76 -24.02 -19.72
C PRO A 195 -9.83 -25.02 -20.20
N THR A 196 -10.81 -25.37 -19.35
CA THR A 196 -11.90 -26.28 -19.72
C THR A 196 -13.05 -25.56 -20.42
N LYS A 197 -13.10 -24.23 -20.32
CA LYS A 197 -14.10 -23.38 -20.98
C LYS A 197 -13.72 -23.11 -22.44
N ASP A 198 -14.74 -22.80 -23.24
CA ASP A 198 -14.53 -22.44 -24.65
C ASP A 198 -13.62 -21.20 -24.78
N PRO A 199 -12.68 -21.19 -25.75
CA PRO A 199 -11.77 -20.07 -25.93
C PRO A 199 -12.40 -18.69 -26.14
N SER A 200 -13.64 -18.63 -26.62
CA SER A 200 -14.41 -17.42 -26.84
C SER A 200 -15.38 -17.08 -25.70
N SER A 201 -15.46 -17.92 -24.66
CA SER A 201 -16.35 -17.72 -23.52
C SER A 201 -15.85 -16.60 -22.60
N GLU A 202 -16.75 -15.70 -22.20
CA GLU A 202 -16.47 -14.69 -21.17
C GLU A 202 -16.26 -15.32 -19.77
N GLU A 203 -16.73 -16.55 -19.55
CA GLU A 203 -16.52 -17.29 -18.30
C GLU A 203 -15.14 -17.96 -18.20
N ARG A 204 -14.34 -17.92 -19.27
CA ARG A 204 -12.99 -18.51 -19.28
C ARG A 204 -12.05 -17.79 -18.33
N PHE A 205 -12.23 -16.49 -18.14
CA PHE A 205 -11.32 -15.66 -17.35
C PHE A 205 -12.01 -15.10 -16.12
N HIS A 206 -11.30 -15.14 -15.00
CA HIS A 206 -11.74 -14.54 -13.73
C HIS A 206 -10.67 -13.57 -13.24
N VAL A 207 -11.09 -12.36 -12.86
CA VAL A 207 -10.19 -11.31 -12.37
C VAL A 207 -10.51 -11.02 -10.91
N GLU A 208 -9.49 -11.08 -10.06
CA GLU A 208 -9.59 -10.65 -8.67
C GLU A 208 -8.78 -9.38 -8.44
N LEU A 209 -9.35 -8.48 -7.64
CA LEU A 209 -8.72 -7.24 -7.21
C LEU A 209 -8.60 -7.25 -5.70
N HIS A 210 -7.36 -7.11 -5.21
CA HIS A 210 -7.06 -7.02 -3.78
C HIS A 210 -6.42 -5.67 -3.50
N PHE A 211 -6.77 -5.07 -2.37
CA PHE A 211 -6.23 -3.78 -1.94
C PHE A 211 -5.74 -3.86 -0.49
N SER A 212 -4.57 -3.29 -0.23
CA SER A 212 -4.06 -3.04 1.11
C SER A 212 -3.63 -1.58 1.23
N PRO A 213 -4.05 -0.87 2.30
CA PRO A 213 -3.68 0.53 2.55
C PRO A 213 -2.25 0.69 3.07
N GLY A 214 -1.46 -0.38 3.07
CA GLY A 214 -0.06 -0.37 3.50
C GLY A 214 0.11 -0.52 5.00
N VAL A 215 1.31 -0.21 5.47
CA VAL A 215 1.69 -0.35 6.89
C VAL A 215 1.17 0.84 7.68
N ASN A 216 0.24 0.58 8.60
CA ASN A 216 -0.19 1.57 9.57
C ASN A 216 0.98 1.93 10.50
N CYS A 217 1.23 3.23 10.61
CA CYS A 217 2.33 3.73 11.41
C CYS A 217 1.92 3.93 12.87
N CYS A 218 2.91 3.92 13.75
CA CYS A 218 2.85 3.83 15.22
C CYS A 218 1.86 4.76 15.96
N VAL A 219 1.34 5.81 15.32
CA VAL A 219 0.48 6.81 15.95
C VAL A 219 -1.02 6.46 15.85
N GLN A 220 -1.45 5.68 14.85
CA GLN A 220 -2.84 5.24 14.71
C GLN A 220 -3.01 3.77 15.16
N LYS A 221 -3.52 3.59 16.38
CA LYS A 221 -3.77 2.26 16.98
C LYS A 221 -5.10 1.62 16.58
N ASN A 222 -6.02 2.38 15.97
CA ASN A 222 -7.37 1.92 15.63
C ASN A 222 -7.47 1.65 14.13
N LEU A 223 -7.37 0.38 13.75
CA LEU A 223 -7.60 -0.11 12.39
C LEU A 223 -9.10 -0.14 12.08
N PRO A 224 -9.55 0.22 10.86
CA PRO A 224 -10.88 -0.14 10.41
C PRO A 224 -11.04 -1.67 10.49
N PRO A 225 -12.05 -2.19 11.20
CA PRO A 225 -12.30 -3.62 11.22
C PRO A 225 -12.71 -4.06 9.81
N GLY A 226 -11.97 -5.00 9.23
CA GLY A 226 -12.24 -5.51 7.90
C GLY A 226 -11.49 -6.81 7.66
N PRO A 227 -11.99 -7.69 6.77
CA PRO A 227 -11.27 -8.87 6.36
C PRO A 227 -10.12 -8.41 5.45
N GLY A 228 -9.04 -7.91 6.06
CA GLY A 228 -7.80 -7.65 5.33
C GLY A 228 -7.31 -8.91 4.61
N PHE A 229 -6.22 -8.76 3.86
CA PHE A 229 -5.60 -9.82 3.07
C PHE A 229 -5.66 -11.19 3.79
N ARG A 230 -6.51 -12.10 3.31
CA ARG A 230 -6.60 -13.46 3.83
C ARG A 230 -5.54 -14.31 3.12
N PRO A 231 -4.41 -14.68 3.75
CA PRO A 231 -3.69 -15.85 3.30
C PRO A 231 -4.63 -17.05 3.51
N HIS A 232 -5.16 -17.57 2.40
CA HIS A 232 -5.85 -18.86 2.22
C HIS A 232 -6.47 -19.50 3.47
N SER A 233 -7.81 -19.51 3.50
CA SER A 233 -8.66 -20.60 4.04
C SER A 233 -7.97 -21.55 5.04
N ARG A 234 -7.90 -21.15 6.31
CA ARG A 234 -7.76 -22.14 7.39
C ARG A 234 -9.10 -22.87 7.47
N ASN A 235 -9.10 -24.14 7.08
CA ASN A 235 -10.22 -25.06 7.33
C ASN A 235 -10.39 -25.20 8.84
N ASP A 236 -11.24 -24.36 9.44
CA ASP A 236 -11.71 -24.59 10.80
C ASP A 236 -12.84 -25.61 10.75
N HIS A 237 -12.48 -26.88 10.96
CA HIS A 237 -13.44 -27.89 11.40
C HIS A 237 -14.05 -27.43 12.73
N PRO A 238 -15.38 -27.39 12.89
CA PRO A 238 -15.99 -27.03 14.16
C PRO A 238 -15.83 -28.20 15.13
N THR A 239 -14.81 -28.16 15.98
CA THR A 239 -14.77 -29.03 17.16
C THR A 239 -15.72 -28.49 18.21
N ASN A 240 -16.87 -29.15 18.28
CA ASN A 240 -17.89 -29.07 19.31
C ASN A 240 -17.24 -29.15 20.71
N LYS A 241 -17.37 -28.10 21.54
CA LYS A 241 -17.12 -28.17 22.98
C LYS A 241 -18.21 -27.45 23.74
N GLY A 242 -18.96 -28.25 24.50
CA GLY A 242 -20.01 -27.81 25.40
C GLY A 242 -19.51 -27.14 26.67
N ASN A 243 -20.47 -26.49 27.32
CA ASN A 243 -20.50 -25.86 28.64
C ASN A 243 -19.44 -26.30 29.67
N HIS A 244 -18.79 -25.31 30.29
CA HIS A 244 -18.80 -25.16 31.75
C HIS A 244 -18.42 -23.73 32.19
N LEU A 245 -19.20 -23.15 33.10
CA LEU A 245 -18.92 -21.91 33.84
C LEU A 245 -17.91 -22.16 34.98
N SER A 246 -17.01 -21.20 35.25
CA SER A 246 -16.84 -20.52 36.57
C SER A 246 -15.59 -19.60 36.65
N SER A 247 -15.85 -18.40 37.21
CA SER A 247 -15.04 -17.47 38.06
C SER A 247 -13.53 -17.20 37.85
N GLU A 248 -13.26 -15.91 37.63
CA GLU A 248 -12.19 -15.03 38.18
C GLU A 248 -10.86 -15.61 38.71
N SER A 249 -9.74 -15.11 38.17
CA SER A 249 -8.68 -14.44 38.97
C SER A 249 -7.59 -13.81 38.09
N VAL A 250 -7.15 -12.63 38.52
CA VAL A 250 -6.05 -11.82 37.98
C VAL A 250 -4.71 -12.48 38.31
N SER A 251 -3.80 -12.62 37.34
CA SER A 251 -2.36 -12.49 37.61
C SER A 251 -1.56 -12.18 36.35
N SER A 252 -0.73 -11.16 36.50
CA SER A 252 0.29 -10.65 35.60
C SER A 252 1.45 -11.65 35.52
N ALA A 253 1.88 -12.02 34.31
CA ALA A 253 3.20 -12.60 34.11
C ALA A 253 3.69 -12.32 32.67
N ASP A 254 4.68 -11.44 32.63
CA ASP A 254 5.86 -11.39 31.78
C ASP A 254 6.04 -12.60 30.83
N ASN A 255 6.21 -12.33 29.53
CA ASN A 255 6.73 -13.31 28.58
C ASN A 255 7.54 -12.59 27.48
N SER A 256 8.86 -12.60 27.69
CA SER A 256 9.86 -12.38 26.64
C SER A 256 9.73 -13.46 25.55
N PRO A 257 9.95 -13.16 24.26
CA PRO A 257 9.96 -14.18 23.23
C PRO A 257 11.29 -14.94 23.26
N GLY A 258 11.21 -16.24 23.56
CA GLY A 258 12.32 -17.19 23.43
C GLY A 258 12.66 -17.51 21.98
N ASP A 259 13.96 -17.62 21.72
CA ASP A 259 14.59 -18.00 20.45
C ASP A 259 13.99 -19.29 19.85
N SER A 260 13.75 -19.25 18.53
CA SER A 260 13.63 -20.45 17.71
C SER A 260 14.69 -20.42 16.60
N PRO A 261 15.36 -21.54 16.30
CA PRO A 261 16.59 -21.55 15.52
C PRO A 261 16.30 -21.37 14.02
N GLY A 262 17.03 -20.43 13.40
CA GLY A 262 17.03 -20.25 11.95
C GLY A 262 17.75 -21.38 11.20
N PRO A 263 17.44 -21.59 9.91
CA PRO A 263 18.03 -22.65 9.11
C PRO A 263 19.51 -22.38 8.81
N SER A 264 20.34 -23.40 9.01
CA SER A 264 21.77 -23.44 8.78
C SER A 264 22.17 -23.14 7.32
N SER A 265 23.11 -22.20 7.14
CA SER A 265 23.77 -21.91 5.85
C SER A 265 24.81 -22.98 5.49
N PRO A 266 25.06 -23.26 4.19
CA PRO A 266 26.04 -24.27 3.79
C PRO A 266 27.48 -23.77 3.93
N VAL A 267 28.34 -24.63 4.46
CA VAL A 267 29.78 -24.43 4.65
C VAL A 267 30.49 -24.47 3.29
N VAL A 268 31.20 -23.41 2.94
CA VAL A 268 32.12 -23.37 1.80
C VAL A 268 33.48 -23.91 2.24
N GLN A 269 33.88 -25.08 1.74
CA GLN A 269 35.24 -25.59 1.88
C GLN A 269 36.18 -24.83 0.93
N ARG A 270 37.15 -24.09 1.49
CA ARG A 270 38.33 -23.62 0.76
C ARG A 270 39.23 -24.82 0.46
N LYS A 271 39.48 -25.10 -0.82
CA LYS A 271 40.63 -25.90 -1.25
C LYS A 271 41.84 -24.99 -1.36
N GLU A 272 42.89 -25.30 -0.60
CA GLU A 272 44.22 -24.78 -0.79
C GLU A 272 44.87 -25.44 -2.02
N THR A 273 45.40 -24.61 -2.92
CA THR A 273 46.64 -24.83 -3.68
C THR A 273 47.16 -23.48 -4.14
#